data_AF-A0A3E1DGR0-F1
#
_entry.id   AF-A0A3E1DGR0-F1
#
_cell.length_a   1.000
_cell.length_b   1.000
_cell.length_c   1.000
_cell.angle_alpha   90.00
_cell.angle_beta   90.00
_cell.angle_gamma   90.00
#
_symmetry.space_group_name_H-M   'P 1'
#
loop_
_entity.id
_entity.type
_entity.pdbx_description
1 polymer ?
#
loop_
_entity_poly.entity_id
_entity_poly.type
_entity_poly.pdbx_seq_one_letter_code
_entity_poly.pdbx_strand_id
1 'polypeptide(L)'
;MKTKTFLTLLSILCLLASCAKMDPHPMDMTQAVQSATTRADHNALAKHYEDTAKEMQSKVQEHKKQLEEYENHSYNYGKRAQDLQGHCKGLIHYYGQAAEANSKMAEIHRQLAAEIK
;
A
#
# COMPACT_ATOMS: atom_id res chain seq x y z
N MET A 1 11.09 12.06 -44.63
CA MET A 1 11.67 11.85 -43.27
C MET A 1 10.66 12.21 -42.17
N LYS A 2 9.49 11.53 -42.09
CA LYS A 2 8.44 11.89 -41.12
C LYS A 2 7.78 10.69 -40.40
N THR A 3 8.16 9.46 -40.74
CA THR A 3 7.63 8.24 -40.11
C THR A 3 8.50 7.73 -38.96
N LYS A 4 9.79 8.10 -38.92
CA LYS A 4 10.73 7.67 -37.88
C LYS A 4 10.54 8.40 -36.53
N THR A 5 10.01 9.63 -36.56
CA THR A 5 9.73 10.44 -35.36
C THR A 5 8.43 10.07 -34.64
N PHE A 6 7.47 9.47 -35.36
CA PHE A 6 6.24 8.95 -34.74
C PHE A 6 6.49 7.65 -33.99
N LEU A 7 7.42 6.81 -34.46
CA LEU A 7 7.77 5.56 -33.78
C LEU A 7 8.50 5.79 -32.44
N THR A 8 9.24 6.88 -32.32
CA THR A 8 9.97 7.22 -31.07
C THR A 8 9.06 7.77 -29.97
N LEU A 9 7.91 8.35 -30.32
CA LEU A 9 6.95 8.90 -29.34
C LEU A 9 6.02 7.84 -28.73
N LEU A 10 5.79 6.72 -29.41
CA LEU A 10 4.93 5.65 -28.90
C LEU A 10 5.61 4.82 -27.79
N SER A 11 6.93 4.84 -27.71
CA SER A 11 7.70 4.01 -26.77
C SER A 11 7.68 4.51 -25.33
N ILE A 12 7.33 5.79 -25.09
CA ILE A 12 7.33 6.39 -23.75
C ILE A 12 6.02 6.13 -22.99
N LEU A 13 4.94 5.71 -23.67
CA LEU A 13 3.64 5.46 -23.02
C LEU A 13 3.56 4.09 -22.29
N CYS A 14 4.59 3.23 -22.41
CA CYS A 14 4.63 1.92 -21.75
C CYS A 14 5.12 1.93 -20.30
N LEU A 15 5.48 3.08 -19.72
CA LEU A 15 6.09 3.14 -18.38
C LEU A 15 5.12 3.37 -17.21
N LEU A 16 3.81 3.46 -17.45
CA LEU A 16 2.80 3.63 -16.40
C LEU A 16 2.10 2.32 -15.96
N ALA A 17 2.49 1.17 -16.51
CA ALA A 17 1.90 -0.13 -16.18
C ALA A 17 2.67 -0.94 -15.11
N SER A 18 3.60 -0.32 -14.38
CA SER A 18 4.39 -1.02 -13.37
C SER A 18 3.96 -0.61 -11.96
N CYS A 19 3.62 -1.62 -11.15
CA CYS A 19 3.29 -1.58 -9.72
C CYS A 19 1.80 -1.44 -9.35
N ALA A 20 0.88 -2.04 -10.10
CA ALA A 20 -0.22 -2.73 -9.41
C ALA A 20 0.32 -4.13 -9.07
N LYS A 21 0.54 -4.44 -7.79
CA LYS A 21 0.69 -5.84 -7.37
C LYS A 21 -0.62 -6.53 -7.73
N MET A 22 -0.65 -7.17 -8.89
CA MET A 22 -1.73 -8.02 -9.28
C MET A 22 -1.62 -9.26 -8.39
N ASP A 23 -2.38 -9.28 -7.29
CA ASP A 23 -2.66 -10.56 -6.66
C ASP A 23 -3.48 -11.35 -7.69
N PRO A 24 -2.97 -12.47 -8.25
CA PRO A 24 -3.60 -13.15 -9.39
C PRO A 24 -5.03 -13.58 -9.11
N HIS A 25 -5.41 -13.69 -7.82
CA HIS A 25 -6.78 -13.79 -7.37
C HIS A 25 -6.99 -12.96 -6.09
N PRO A 26 -7.83 -11.90 -6.12
CA PRO A 26 -8.16 -11.17 -4.91
C PRO A 26 -8.87 -12.12 -3.94
N MET A 27 -8.31 -12.30 -2.75
CA MET A 27 -8.94 -13.06 -1.68
C MET A 27 -10.19 -12.30 -1.20
N ASP A 28 -11.37 -12.94 -1.24
CA ASP A 28 -12.53 -12.39 -0.55
C ASP A 28 -12.28 -12.48 0.95
N MET A 29 -11.85 -11.38 1.55
CA MET A 29 -11.50 -11.33 2.97
C MET A 29 -12.67 -11.63 3.89
N THR A 30 -13.90 -11.31 3.48
CA THR A 30 -15.07 -11.60 4.30
C THR A 30 -15.28 -13.10 4.38
N GLN A 31 -15.29 -13.75 3.22
CA GLN A 31 -15.44 -15.21 3.15
C GLN A 31 -14.25 -15.91 3.80
N ALA A 32 -13.01 -15.49 3.49
CA ALA A 32 -11.80 -16.13 3.98
C ALA A 32 -11.69 -16.10 5.51
N VAL A 33 -12.01 -14.96 6.14
CA VAL A 33 -12.03 -14.85 7.61
C VAL A 33 -13.13 -15.73 8.22
N GLN A 34 -14.32 -15.79 7.61
CA GLN A 34 -15.44 -16.58 8.12
C GLN A 34 -15.24 -18.09 7.97
N SER A 35 -14.57 -18.53 6.90
CA SER A 35 -14.40 -19.96 6.59
C SER A 35 -13.06 -20.55 7.05
N ALA A 36 -12.16 -19.75 7.63
CA ALA A 36 -10.85 -20.21 8.06
C ALA A 36 -10.97 -21.20 9.23
N THR A 37 -10.58 -22.45 9.00
CA THR A 37 -10.68 -23.52 10.00
C THR A 37 -9.41 -24.36 10.08
N THR A 38 -8.59 -24.35 9.03
CA THR A 38 -7.34 -25.11 8.98
C THR A 38 -6.13 -24.23 9.29
N ARG A 39 -5.03 -24.88 9.68
CA ARG A 39 -3.72 -24.22 9.79
C ARG A 39 -3.33 -23.49 8.51
N ALA A 40 -3.66 -24.04 7.34
CA ALA A 40 -3.35 -23.42 6.05
C ALA A 40 -4.16 -22.13 5.83
N ASP A 41 -5.45 -22.13 6.17
CA ASP A 41 -6.33 -20.97 6.01
C ASP A 41 -5.84 -19.79 6.85
N HIS A 42 -5.55 -20.03 8.14
CA HIS A 42 -5.05 -18.98 9.01
C HIS A 42 -3.65 -18.50 8.59
N ASN A 43 -2.77 -19.37 8.10
CA ASN A 43 -1.49 -18.91 7.55
C ASN A 43 -1.66 -18.06 6.27
N ALA A 44 -2.65 -18.37 5.43
CA ALA A 44 -2.96 -17.56 4.26
C ALA A 44 -3.49 -16.17 4.66
N LEU A 45 -4.40 -16.10 5.63
CA LEU A 45 -4.88 -14.84 6.20
C LEU A 45 -3.74 -14.04 6.85
N ALA A 46 -2.88 -14.70 7.63
CA ALA A 46 -1.73 -14.05 8.25
C ALA A 46 -0.82 -13.41 7.19
N LYS A 47 -0.49 -14.16 6.14
CA LYS A 47 0.32 -13.66 5.03
C LYS A 47 -0.34 -12.47 4.33
N HIS A 48 -1.64 -12.53 4.07
CA HIS A 48 -2.36 -11.43 3.45
C HIS A 48 -2.24 -10.15 4.30
N TYR A 49 -2.56 -10.25 5.59
CA TYR A 49 -2.45 -9.11 6.51
C TYR A 49 -1.01 -8.60 6.67
N GLU A 50 0.01 -9.46 6.69
CA GLU A 50 1.43 -9.05 6.67
C GLU A 50 1.77 -8.24 5.41
N ASP A 51 1.28 -8.68 4.25
CA ASP A 51 1.55 -8.01 2.97
C ASP A 51 0.78 -6.68 2.87
N THR A 52 -0.46 -6.62 3.35
CA THR A 52 -1.21 -5.36 3.50
C THR A 52 -0.50 -4.40 4.46
N ALA A 53 0.02 -4.88 5.60
CA ALA A 53 0.76 -4.04 6.54
C ALA A 53 2.00 -3.41 5.89
N LYS A 54 2.76 -4.18 5.10
CA LYS A 54 3.93 -3.69 4.34
C LYS A 54 3.53 -2.66 3.29
N GLU A 55 2.38 -2.85 2.63
CA GLU A 55 1.86 -1.86 1.69
C GLU A 55 1.51 -0.55 2.39
N MET A 56 0.78 -0.62 3.52
CA MET A 56 0.43 0.57 4.30
C MET A 56 1.69 1.29 4.80
N GLN A 57 2.70 0.55 5.25
CA GLN A 57 3.99 1.12 5.64
C GLN A 57 4.70 1.79 4.46
N SER A 58 4.58 1.25 3.25
CA SER A 58 5.13 1.88 2.04
C SER A 58 4.45 3.22 1.74
N LYS A 59 3.12 3.29 1.89
CA LYS A 59 2.34 4.53 1.77
C LYS A 59 2.71 5.55 2.85
N VAL A 60 3.01 5.12 4.08
CA VAL A 60 3.56 5.99 5.12
C VAL A 60 4.86 6.64 4.65
N GLN A 61 5.79 5.87 4.07
CA GLN A 61 7.07 6.42 3.59
C GLN A 61 6.89 7.37 2.41
N GLU A 62 5.96 7.07 1.50
CA GLU A 62 5.61 7.95 0.39
C GLU A 62 5.12 9.31 0.89
N HIS A 63 4.16 9.33 1.82
CA HIS A 63 3.63 10.58 2.35
C HIS A 63 4.60 11.32 3.25
N LYS A 64 5.55 10.64 3.91
CA LYS A 64 6.67 11.29 4.60
C LYS A 64 7.56 12.08 3.64
N LYS A 65 7.90 11.51 2.47
CA LYS A 65 8.68 12.21 1.44
C LYS A 65 7.93 13.41 0.88
N GLN A 66 6.63 13.27 0.63
CA GLN A 66 5.80 14.39 0.18
C GLN A 66 5.71 15.49 1.25
N LEU A 67 5.55 15.12 2.51
CA LEU A 67 5.54 16.07 3.61
C LEU A 67 6.85 16.85 3.68
N GLU A 68 7.99 16.15 3.60
CA GLU A 68 9.32 16.78 3.58
C GLU A 68 9.46 17.79 2.43
N GLU A 69 9.00 17.44 1.22
CA GLU A 69 8.98 18.35 0.08
C GLU A 69 8.11 19.59 0.35
N TYR A 70 6.92 19.41 0.90
CA TYR A 70 6.01 20.51 1.21
C TYR A 70 6.49 21.38 2.37
N GLU A 71 7.24 20.82 3.32
CA GLU A 71 7.86 21.58 4.41
C GLU A 71 9.06 22.38 3.89
N ASN A 72 9.99 21.74 3.19
CA ASN A 72 11.24 22.35 2.71
C ASN A 72 11.02 23.36 1.58
N HIS A 73 10.04 23.11 0.70
CA HIS A 73 9.76 23.93 -0.47
C HIS A 73 8.39 24.61 -0.40
N SER A 74 7.94 24.97 0.81
CA SER A 74 6.65 25.63 1.06
C SER A 74 6.37 26.82 0.12
N TYR A 75 7.40 27.57 -0.27
CA TYR A 75 7.29 28.72 -1.17
C TYR A 75 6.77 28.37 -2.57
N ASN A 76 6.97 27.13 -3.06
CA ASN A 76 6.45 26.65 -4.33
C ASN A 76 4.92 26.48 -4.32
N TYR A 77 4.32 26.33 -3.14
CA TYR A 77 2.90 26.01 -2.97
C TYR A 77 2.07 27.17 -2.42
N GLY A 78 2.74 28.23 -1.94
CA GLY A 78 2.10 29.43 -1.40
C GLY A 78 1.12 29.10 -0.28
N LYS A 79 -0.10 29.67 -0.36
CA LYS A 79 -1.13 29.49 0.67
C LYS A 79 -1.56 28.02 0.86
N ARG A 80 -1.37 27.16 -0.14
CA ARG A 80 -1.77 25.73 -0.07
C ARG A 80 -0.77 24.86 0.67
N ALA A 81 0.43 25.36 1.00
CA ALA A 81 1.47 24.56 1.65
C ALA A 81 0.97 23.93 2.96
N GLN A 82 0.27 24.70 3.79
CA GLN A 82 -0.24 24.22 5.08
C GLN A 82 -1.30 23.12 4.91
N ASP A 83 -2.22 23.26 3.96
CA ASP A 83 -3.25 22.24 3.69
C ASP A 83 -2.61 20.93 3.20
N LEU A 84 -1.62 21.02 2.31
CA LEU A 84 -0.88 19.86 1.79
C LEU A 84 -0.10 19.15 2.90
N GLN A 85 0.60 19.90 3.76
CA GLN A 85 1.29 19.35 4.92
C GLN A 85 0.32 18.66 5.89
N GLY A 86 -0.83 19.30 6.17
CA GLY A 86 -1.89 18.73 7.01
C GLY A 86 -2.46 17.44 6.43
N HIS A 87 -2.69 17.41 5.12
CA HIS A 87 -3.15 16.22 4.40
C HIS A 87 -2.14 15.07 4.51
N CYS A 88 -0.86 15.31 4.23
CA CYS A 88 0.19 14.29 4.37
C CYS A 88 0.30 13.78 5.81
N LYS A 89 0.23 14.66 6.82
CA LYS A 89 0.24 14.27 8.24
C LYS A 89 -0.95 13.35 8.57
N GLY A 90 -2.14 13.68 8.06
CA GLY A 90 -3.32 12.83 8.17
C GLY A 90 -3.13 11.45 7.54
N LEU A 91 -2.60 11.39 6.31
CA LEU A 91 -2.36 10.12 5.62
C LEU A 91 -1.26 9.28 6.28
N ILE A 92 -0.18 9.90 6.78
CA ILE A 92 0.86 9.22 7.55
C ILE A 92 0.25 8.55 8.79
N HIS A 93 -0.61 9.26 9.51
CA HIS A 93 -1.29 8.71 10.68
C HIS A 93 -2.24 7.57 10.30
N TYR A 94 -3.11 7.79 9.32
CA TYR A 94 -4.08 6.81 8.85
C TYR A 94 -3.42 5.51 8.39
N TYR A 95 -2.43 5.60 7.49
CA TYR A 95 -1.73 4.40 7.01
C TYR A 95 -0.85 3.77 8.10
N GLY A 96 -0.34 4.56 9.06
CA GLY A 96 0.35 4.02 10.24
C GLY A 96 -0.57 3.15 11.09
N GLN A 97 -1.77 3.63 11.40
CA GLN A 97 -2.78 2.85 12.13
C GLN A 97 -3.22 1.61 11.34
N ALA A 98 -3.38 1.73 10.03
CA ALA A 98 -3.70 0.59 9.17
C ALA A 98 -2.57 -0.45 9.18
N ALA A 99 -1.30 -0.03 9.10
CA ALA A 99 -0.15 -0.95 9.16
C ALA A 99 -0.12 -1.71 10.50
N GLU A 100 -0.36 -1.02 11.61
CA GLU A 100 -0.42 -1.62 12.94
C GLU A 100 -1.57 -2.63 13.08
N ALA A 101 -2.78 -2.24 12.66
CA ALA A 101 -3.95 -3.11 12.73
C ALA A 101 -3.77 -4.39 11.90
N ASN A 102 -3.24 -4.25 10.68
CA ASN A 102 -2.95 -5.41 9.82
C ASN A 102 -1.85 -6.29 10.43
N SER A 103 -0.81 -5.71 11.03
CA SER A 103 0.24 -6.48 11.72
C SER A 103 -0.31 -7.30 12.89
N LYS A 104 -1.23 -6.72 13.68
CA LYS A 104 -1.91 -7.42 14.78
C LYS A 104 -2.79 -8.57 14.27
N MET A 105 -3.55 -8.34 13.20
CA MET A 105 -4.37 -9.40 12.60
C MET A 105 -3.52 -10.54 12.05
N ALA A 106 -2.38 -10.23 11.44
CA ALA A 106 -1.43 -11.24 11.03
C ALA A 106 -0.95 -12.10 12.21
N GLU A 107 -0.55 -11.46 13.31
CA GLU A 107 -0.10 -12.15 14.52
C GLU A 107 -1.18 -13.07 15.09
N ILE A 108 -2.42 -12.58 15.22
CA ILE A 108 -3.57 -13.37 15.68
C ILE A 108 -3.74 -14.63 14.83
N HIS A 109 -3.69 -14.50 13.50
CA HIS A 109 -3.83 -15.65 12.62
C HIS A 109 -2.63 -16.61 12.67
N ARG A 110 -1.41 -16.13 12.92
CA ARG A 110 -0.26 -17.02 13.19
C ARG A 110 -0.46 -17.83 14.48
N GLN A 111 -0.98 -17.20 15.52
CA GLN A 111 -1.28 -17.87 16.79
C GLN A 111 -2.35 -18.95 16.59
N LEU A 112 -3.47 -18.62 15.94
CA LEU A 112 -4.53 -19.58 15.62
C LEU A 112 -4.02 -20.77 14.78
N ALA A 113 -3.17 -20.51 13.78
CA ALA A 113 -2.55 -21.56 12.99
C ALA A 113 -1.65 -22.50 13.83
N ALA A 114 -0.96 -21.97 14.85
CA ALA A 114 -0.10 -22.74 15.74
C ALA A 114 -0.89 -23.59 16.76
N GLU A 115 -2.10 -23.16 17.13
CA GLU A 115 -2.97 -23.88 18.07
C GLU A 115 -3.69 -25.08 17.43
N ILE A 116 -3.93 -25.03 16.12
CA ILE A 116 -4.49 -26.16 15.37
C ILE A 116 -3.42 -27.25 15.26
N LYS A 117 -3.74 -28.47 15.71
CA LYS A 117 -2.87 -29.67 15.66
C LYS A 117 -2.93 -30.36 14.30
#